data_AF-A0A816A8R5-F1
#
_entry.id   AF-A0A816A8R5-F1
#
_cell.length_a   1.000
_cell.length_b   1.000
_cell.length_c   1.000
_cell.angle_alpha   90.00
_cell.angle_beta   90.00
_cell.angle_gamma   90.00
#
_symmetry.space_group_name_H-M   'P 1'
#
loop_
_entity.id
_entity.type
_entity.pdbx_description
1 polymer ?
#
loop_
_entity_poly.entity_id
_entity_poly.type
_entity_poly.pdbx_seq_one_letter_code
_entity_poly.pdbx_strand_id
1 'polypeptide(L)'
;MPTYLIYVDTHSDFWRMIYQFNVRIIVMVKPVKEPGQPPVQYWPLTAQDERTYGLYHIKFVQIHTENEYFRVTQLELTKTSNPNVPYTVYHCHYLKWRDCDVPDDIDSMINFINEVQKYPNDSS
;
A
#
# COMPACT_ATOMS: atom_id res chain seq x y z
N MET A 1 -27.98 -11.92 -25.53
CA MET A 1 -26.68 -11.26 -25.36
C MET A 1 -26.70 -10.49 -24.04
N PRO A 2 -26.28 -11.08 -22.91
CA PRO A 2 -26.17 -10.34 -21.66
C PRO A 2 -24.79 -9.69 -21.57
N THR A 3 -24.78 -8.37 -21.41
CA THR A 3 -23.59 -7.57 -21.09
C THR A 3 -23.12 -7.98 -19.71
N TYR A 4 -22.04 -8.76 -19.63
CA TYR A 4 -21.41 -9.11 -18.36
C TYR A 4 -21.01 -7.81 -17.66
N LEU A 5 -21.62 -7.61 -16.50
CA LEU A 5 -21.33 -6.53 -15.58
C LEU A 5 -19.82 -6.46 -15.36
N ILE A 6 -19.32 -5.25 -15.54
CA ILE A 6 -18.04 -4.72 -15.09
C ILE A 6 -17.85 -5.11 -13.61
N TYR A 7 -17.33 -6.31 -13.36
CA TYR A 7 -16.63 -6.56 -12.10
C TYR A 7 -15.33 -5.79 -12.24
N VAL A 8 -15.46 -4.50 -11.95
CA VAL A 8 -14.37 -3.54 -11.80
C VAL A 8 -13.31 -4.21 -10.92
N ASP A 9 -12.15 -4.44 -11.51
CA ASP A 9 -10.97 -4.90 -10.78
C ASP A 9 -10.57 -3.77 -9.82
N THR A 10 -11.07 -3.86 -8.59
CA THR A 10 -10.90 -2.84 -7.55
C THR A 10 -9.44 -2.54 -7.25
N HIS A 11 -8.53 -3.49 -7.53
CA HIS A 11 -7.09 -3.30 -7.41
C HIS A 11 -6.56 -2.33 -8.46
N SER A 12 -7.02 -2.47 -9.71
CA SER A 12 -6.64 -1.54 -10.78
C SER A 12 -7.17 -0.13 -10.51
N ASP A 13 -8.40 0.00 -10.03
CA ASP A 13 -8.98 1.29 -9.65
C ASP A 13 -8.23 1.93 -8.46
N PHE A 14 -7.80 1.12 -7.48
CA PHE A 14 -6.99 1.57 -6.35
C PHE A 14 -5.63 2.15 -6.79
N TRP A 15 -4.90 1.42 -7.65
CA TRP A 15 -3.63 1.92 -8.19
C TRP A 15 -3.81 3.11 -9.15
N ARG A 16 -4.93 3.16 -9.88
CA ARG A 16 -5.32 4.34 -10.67
C ARG A 16 -5.49 5.56 -9.77
N MET A 17 -6.21 5.43 -8.66
CA MET A 17 -6.41 6.51 -7.69
C MET A 17 -5.06 7.02 -7.15
N ILE A 18 -4.18 6.11 -6.73
CA ILE A 18 -2.84 6.48 -6.22
C ILE A 18 -2.06 7.30 -7.24
N TYR A 19 -2.03 6.84 -8.50
CA TYR A 19 -1.33 7.52 -9.57
C TYR A 19 -1.97 8.87 -9.92
N GLN A 20 -3.30 8.92 -10.04
CA GLN A 20 -4.03 10.13 -10.46
C GLN A 20 -3.99 11.25 -9.42
N PHE A 21 -4.03 10.90 -8.14
CA PHE A 21 -4.03 11.87 -7.05
C PHE A 21 -2.64 12.12 -6.46
N ASN A 22 -1.57 11.62 -7.10
CA ASN A 22 -0.20 11.76 -6.59
C ASN A 22 -0.08 11.35 -5.11
N VAL A 23 -0.72 10.23 -4.73
CA VAL A 23 -0.63 9.68 -3.38
C VAL A 23 0.77 9.10 -3.17
N ARG A 24 1.51 9.58 -2.18
CA ARG A 24 2.86 9.08 -1.87
C ARG A 24 2.88 8.03 -0.77
N ILE A 25 1.83 8.00 0.06
CA ILE A 25 1.80 7.17 1.26
C ILE A 25 0.46 6.45 1.32
N ILE A 26 0.53 5.15 1.50
CA ILE A 26 -0.61 4.28 1.76
C ILE A 26 -0.51 3.84 3.22
N VAL A 27 -1.57 4.08 4.00
CA VAL A 27 -1.66 3.60 5.38
C VAL A 27 -2.63 2.44 5.42
N MET A 28 -2.12 1.26 5.75
CA MET A 28 -2.89 0.03 5.95
C MET A 28 -2.99 -0.25 7.45
N VAL A 29 -4.20 -0.23 7.99
CA VAL A 29 -4.46 -0.46 9.43
C VAL A 29 -5.10 -1.82 9.72
N LYS A 30 -5.61 -2.52 8.71
CA LYS A 30 -6.29 -3.80 8.94
C LYS A 30 -5.29 -4.97 9.02
N PRO A 31 -5.44 -5.91 9.96
CA PRO A 31 -4.72 -7.18 9.91
C PRO A 31 -5.10 -7.95 8.63
N VAL A 32 -4.10 -8.55 7.99
CA VAL A 32 -4.22 -9.21 6.68
C VAL A 32 -4.99 -10.55 6.75
N LYS A 33 -5.48 -10.95 7.92
CA LYS A 33 -6.25 -12.19 8.13
C LYS A 33 -7.36 -11.99 9.17
N GLU A 34 -8.59 -11.84 8.71
CA GLU A 34 -9.75 -12.35 9.44
C GLU A 34 -9.83 -13.87 9.19
N PRO A 35 -10.17 -14.71 10.19
CA PRO A 35 -10.39 -16.14 9.95
C PRO A 35 -11.48 -16.34 8.89
N GLY A 36 -11.10 -16.91 7.74
CA GLY A 36 -12.02 -17.22 6.64
C GLY A 36 -11.94 -16.27 5.43
N GLN A 37 -11.17 -15.18 5.47
CA GLN A 37 -10.97 -14.30 4.31
C GLN A 37 -9.56 -14.45 3.71
N PRO A 38 -9.42 -14.51 2.38
CA PRO A 38 -8.12 -14.40 1.74
C PRO A 38 -7.54 -13.01 2.01
N PRO A 39 -6.21 -12.89 2.22
CA PRO A 39 -5.57 -11.60 2.40
C PRO A 39 -5.82 -10.70 1.19
N VAL A 40 -6.27 -9.46 1.40
CA VAL A 40 -6.42 -8.45 0.35
C VAL A 40 -5.02 -7.93 -0.03
N GLN A 41 -4.26 -8.77 -0.72
CA GLN A 41 -2.88 -8.47 -1.10
C GLN A 41 -2.86 -7.78 -2.46
N TYR A 42 -2.82 -6.44 -2.44
CA TYR A 42 -2.77 -5.60 -3.64
C TYR A 42 -1.36 -5.11 -4.00
N TRP A 43 -0.34 -5.44 -3.20
CA TRP A 43 1.06 -5.04 -3.41
C TRP A 43 2.01 -6.25 -3.36
N PRO A 44 3.17 -6.16 -4.03
CA PRO A 44 4.20 -7.20 -3.95
C PRO A 44 4.87 -7.22 -2.57
N LEU A 45 5.14 -8.42 -2.06
CA LEU A 45 5.75 -8.59 -0.72
C LEU A 45 7.27 -8.71 -0.75
N THR A 46 7.84 -9.12 -1.89
CA THR A 46 9.27 -9.37 -2.07
C THR A 46 9.75 -8.84 -3.41
N ALA A 47 11.06 -8.67 -3.57
CA ALA A 47 11.67 -8.18 -4.81
C ALA A 47 11.47 -9.13 -6.01
N GLN A 48 11.16 -10.39 -5.76
CA GLN A 48 10.84 -11.39 -6.80
C GLN A 48 9.36 -11.38 -7.20
N ASP A 49 8.51 -10.66 -6.47
CA ASP A 49 7.09 -10.47 -6.77
C ASP A 49 6.94 -9.13 -7.50
N GLU A 50 6.45 -9.17 -8.74
CA GLU A 50 6.02 -8.00 -9.49
C GLU A 50 4.55 -8.17 -9.84
N ARG A 51 3.75 -7.13 -9.60
CA ARG A 51 2.30 -7.17 -9.77
C ARG A 51 1.88 -6.18 -10.83
N THR A 52 0.99 -6.59 -11.73
CA THR A 52 0.41 -5.69 -12.74
C THR A 52 -1.10 -5.65 -12.59
N TYR A 53 -1.66 -4.45 -12.43
CA TYR A 53 -3.10 -4.20 -12.30
C TYR A 53 -3.56 -3.24 -13.40
N GLY A 54 -4.05 -3.78 -14.51
CA GLY A 54 -4.38 -2.99 -15.69
C GLY A 54 -3.13 -2.33 -16.29
N LEU A 55 -3.09 -1.00 -16.31
CA LEU A 55 -1.97 -0.21 -16.85
C LEU A 55 -0.87 0.10 -15.83
N TYR A 56 -0.98 -0.42 -14.62
CA TYR A 56 -0.13 -0.09 -13.50
C TYR A 56 0.72 -1.29 -13.11
N HIS A 57 2.03 -1.10 -13.15
CA HIS A 57 3.01 -2.09 -12.74
C HIS A 57 3.62 -1.67 -11.39
N ILE A 58 3.59 -2.57 -10.42
CA ILE A 58 4.00 -2.30 -9.04
C ILE A 58 5.14 -3.26 -8.70
N LYS A 59 6.22 -2.66 -8.24
CA LYS A 59 7.45 -3.36 -7.86
C LYS A 59 7.81 -3.09 -6.42
N PHE A 60 8.23 -4.13 -5.72
CA PHE A 60 8.86 -3.99 -4.41
C PHE A 60 10.27 -3.42 -4.58
N VAL A 61 10.59 -2.38 -3.80
CA VAL A 61 11.94 -1.80 -3.77
C VAL A 61 12.69 -2.28 -2.53
N GLN A 62 12.20 -1.91 -1.34
CA GLN A 62 12.85 -2.25 -0.08
C GLN A 62 11.91 -2.05 1.12
N ILE A 63 12.32 -2.56 2.27
CA ILE A 63 11.71 -2.26 3.56
C ILE A 63 12.58 -1.19 4.25
N HIS A 64 11.98 -0.06 4.61
CA HIS A 64 12.66 1.01 5.36
C HIS A 64 12.66 0.74 6.85
N THR A 65 11.57 0.18 7.36
CA THR A 65 11.37 -0.06 8.78
C THR A 65 10.47 -1.26 8.96
N GLU A 66 10.84 -2.15 9.87
CA GLU A 66 10.02 -3.30 10.27
C GLU A 66 10.26 -3.56 11.75
N ASN A 67 9.19 -3.53 12.53
CA ASN A 67 9.20 -3.88 13.94
C ASN A 67 7.89 -4.60 14.30
N GLU A 68 7.70 -4.90 15.58
CA GLU A 68 6.51 -5.61 16.04
C GLU A 68 5.19 -4.83 15.85
N TYR A 69 5.23 -3.51 15.67
CA TYR A 69 4.06 -2.63 15.56
C TYR A 69 3.70 -2.31 14.11
N PHE A 70 4.69 -2.04 13.27
CA PHE A 70 4.47 -1.60 11.90
C PHE A 70 5.61 -1.95 10.95
N ARG A 71 5.29 -1.88 9.66
CA ARG A 71 6.24 -2.06 8.55
C ARG A 71 6.05 -0.96 7.52
N VAL A 72 7.15 -0.36 7.07
CA VAL A 72 7.18 0.62 5.97
C VAL A 72 7.92 0.00 4.79
N THR A 73 7.20 -0.19 3.69
CA THR A 73 7.73 -0.76 2.44
C THR A 73 7.73 0.30 1.36
N GLN A 74 8.86 0.51 0.69
CA GLN A 74 8.94 1.33 -0.51
C GLN A 74 8.55 0.48 -1.72
N LEU A 75 7.60 1.01 -2.48
CA LEU A 75 7.09 0.46 -3.73
C LEU A 75 7.38 1.45 -4.87
N GLU A 76 7.58 0.89 -6.05
CA GLU A 76 7.66 1.64 -7.29
C GLU A 76 6.43 1.34 -8.14
N LEU A 77 5.72 2.40 -8.54
CA LEU A 77 4.55 2.34 -9.41
C LEU A 77 4.91 2.92 -10.78
N THR A 78 4.71 2.15 -11.84
CA THR A 78 4.99 2.56 -13.21
C THR A 78 3.74 2.39 -14.06
N LYS A 79 3.40 3.43 -14.84
CA LYS A 79 2.26 3.37 -15.77
C LYS A 79 2.76 2.98 -17.16
N THR A 80 2.09 2.03 -17.82
CA THR A 80 2.49 1.53 -19.16
C THR A 80 2.65 2.63 -20.21
N SER A 81 1.88 3.72 -20.13
CA SER A 81 2.01 4.85 -21.06
C SER A 81 3.28 5.68 -20.84
N ASN A 82 3.82 5.67 -19.61
CA ASN A 82 4.95 6.49 -19.18
C ASN A 82 5.97 5.62 -18.40
N PRO A 83 6.59 4.61 -19.05
CA PRO A 83 7.41 3.61 -18.36
C PRO A 83 8.70 4.17 -17.76
N ASN A 84 9.20 5.30 -18.27
CA ASN A 84 10.45 5.92 -17.85
C ASN A 84 10.30 6.85 -16.63
N VAL A 85 9.10 7.02 -16.10
CA VAL A 85 8.83 7.91 -14.96
C VAL A 85 8.25 7.08 -13.82
N PRO A 86 9.11 6.36 -13.06
CA PRO A 86 8.69 5.59 -11.91
C PRO A 86 8.16 6.52 -10.81
N TYR A 87 7.11 6.06 -10.13
CA TYR A 87 6.42 6.80 -9.09
C TYR A 87 6.57 6.09 -7.74
N THR A 88 7.40 6.64 -6.86
CA THR A 88 7.63 6.06 -5.52
C THR A 88 6.41 6.21 -4.62
N VAL A 89 6.05 5.11 -3.95
CA VAL A 89 4.96 5.01 -2.97
C VAL A 89 5.46 4.29 -1.72
N TYR A 90 5.14 4.81 -0.54
CA TYR A 90 5.43 4.18 0.74
C TYR A 90 4.16 3.49 1.26
N HIS A 91 4.24 2.18 1.44
CA HIS A 91 3.19 1.39 2.05
C HIS A 91 3.51 1.15 3.53
N CYS A 92 2.77 1.85 4.39
CA CYS A 92 2.91 1.84 5.84
C CYS A 92 1.80 0.95 6.42
N HIS A 93 2.19 -0.23 6.91
CA HIS A 93 1.28 -1.23 7.44
C HIS A 93 1.41 -1.33 8.95
N TYR A 94 0.36 -0.96 9.67
CA TYR A 94 0.26 -1.17 11.10
C TYR A 94 -0.25 -2.59 11.38
N LEU A 95 0.52 -3.35 12.16
CA LEU A 95 0.35 -4.80 12.35
C LEU A 95 -0.43 -5.16 13.62
N LYS A 96 -0.53 -4.25 14.60
CA LYS A 96 -1.15 -4.50 15.91
C LYS A 96 -2.57 -3.95 16.07
N TRP A 97 -3.24 -3.55 15.00
CA TRP A 97 -4.65 -3.12 15.11
C TRP A 97 -5.52 -4.33 15.47
N ARG A 98 -5.97 -4.43 16.73
CA ARG A 98 -6.93 -5.44 17.16
C ARG A 98 -8.35 -5.00 16.81
N ASP A 99 -9.24 -5.96 16.56
CA ASP A 99 -10.62 -5.77 16.09
C ASP A 99 -11.58 -5.07 17.09
N CYS A 100 -11.09 -4.35 18.10
CA CYS A 100 -11.90 -3.70 19.12
C CYS A 100 -11.53 -2.22 19.31
N ASP A 101 -12.36 -1.34 18.73
CA ASP A 101 -12.62 0.11 18.93
C ASP A 101 -11.52 1.15 19.22
N VAL A 102 -10.31 0.84 19.71
CA VAL A 102 -9.21 1.81 19.89
C VAL A 102 -7.88 1.06 19.93
N PRO A 103 -6.78 1.57 19.35
CA PRO A 103 -5.45 1.04 19.63
C PRO A 103 -5.19 1.07 21.14
N ASP A 104 -4.86 -0.08 21.75
CA ASP A 104 -4.46 -0.19 23.16
C ASP A 104 -3.27 0.74 23.50
N ASP A 105 -2.51 1.14 22.47
CA ASP A 105 -1.34 2.00 22.59
C ASP A 105 -1.44 3.18 21.61
N ILE A 106 -2.02 4.28 22.10
CA ILE A 106 -2.14 5.56 21.39
C ILE A 106 -0.76 6.12 21.03
N ASP A 107 0.27 5.87 21.85
CA ASP A 107 1.63 6.36 21.62
C ASP A 107 2.26 5.68 20.39
N SER A 108 2.00 4.39 20.19
CA SER A 108 2.42 3.68 18.96
C SER A 108 1.76 4.25 17.70
N MET A 109 0.48 4.64 17.76
CA MET A 109 -0.21 5.27 16.63
C MET A 109 0.34 6.67 16.34
N ILE A 110 0.62 7.47 17.39
CA ILE A 110 1.24 8.79 17.25
C ILE A 110 2.64 8.66 16.64
N ASN A 111 3.44 7.71 17.12
CA ASN A 111 4.77 7.42 16.56
C ASN A 111 4.69 7.02 15.08
N PHE A 112 3.70 6.19 14.72
CA PHE A 112 3.47 5.82 13.33
C PHE A 112 3.11 7.03 12.46
N ILE A 113 2.23 7.92 12.92
CA ILE A 113 1.89 9.17 12.22
C ILE A 113 3.15 10.05 12.04
N ASN A 114 3.96 10.18 13.09
CA ASN A 114 5.19 10.96 13.04
C ASN A 114 6.21 10.38 12.04
N GLU A 115 6.34 9.06 11.94
CA GLU A 115 7.20 8.43 10.94
C GLU A 115 6.65 8.63 9.52
N VAL A 116 5.35 8.45 9.33
CA VAL A 116 4.67 8.67 8.04
C VAL A 116 4.89 10.10 7.54
N GLN A 117 4.87 11.10 8.41
CA GLN A 117 5.08 12.51 8.07
C GLN A 117 6.51 12.87 7.66
N LYS A 118 7.50 11.98 7.80
CA LYS A 118 8.88 12.24 7.36
C LYS A 118 9.08 11.98 5.87
N TYR A 119 8.37 11.00 5.31
CA TYR A 119 8.52 10.61 3.91
C TYR A 119 8.04 11.64 2.85
N PRO A 120 7.13 12.60 3.13
CA PRO A 120 6.84 13.72 2.23
C PRO A 120 7.96 14.77 2.16
N ASN A 121 8.86 14.85 3.16
CA ASN A 121 9.82 15.95 3.31
C ASN A 121 11.25 15.61 2.88
N ASP A 122 11.56 14.34 2.57
CA ASP A 122 12.89 13.93 2.06
C ASP A 122 13.00 14.15 0.53
N SER A 123 12.64 15.36 0.10
CA SER A 123 12.88 15.88 -1.25
C SER A 123 13.61 17.22 -1.13
N SER A 124 14.85 17.20 -0.63
CA SER A 124 15.79 18.32 -0.70
C SER A 124 17.18 17.81 -1.02
#